data_AF-A0A935IX05-F1
#
_entry.id   AF-A0A935IX05-F1
#
_cell.length_a   1.000
_cell.length_b   1.000
_cell.length_c   1.000
_cell.angle_alpha   90.00
_cell.angle_beta   90.00
_cell.angle_gamma   90.00
#
_symmetry.space_group_name_H-M   'P 1'
#
loop_
_entity.id
_entity.type
_entity.pdbx_description
1 polymer ?
#
loop_
_entity_poly.entity_id
_entity_poly.type
_entity_poly.pdbx_seq_one_letter_code
_entity_poly.pdbx_strand_id
1 'polypeptide(L)'
;MESSAPPVQDKPTRPNLLSSLLDNPVIAKELKGRMRGRQGFILLSSYLALISFFIGLVYLFLSVDGSLSAGDPGYLQVVGKVIFSTVVLLELLMVSFIGPALTSGAISSERERQTFDLLRTSLLSGSALVFGKLSSAVVFLLLLIFTAIPVQSMSFFLGGVGMAEMAISILMLVVSVFFFSALGLFFSSFTNRTLVSTVSSYAAIMLSFIVQVLIFILLIVFTGILDSSNIFQTSVTENIMNVTTWFLFSTNPLFAAVVSEAILISDQSLFMTSSGMFGTMSFPLPSPWIIYTAFHAVMTALLIALSIRFVNRPDR
;
A
#
# COMPACT_ATOMS: atom_id res chain seq x y z
N MET A 1 -18.19 36.69 -55.93
CA MET A 1 -17.55 37.17 -54.69
C MET A 1 -17.73 36.07 -53.67
N GLU A 2 -16.86 35.07 -53.70
CA GLU A 2 -16.92 33.94 -52.77
C GLU A 2 -15.75 34.09 -51.80
N SER A 3 -16.11 34.39 -50.55
CA SER A 3 -15.21 34.71 -49.46
C SER A 3 -14.51 33.45 -48.97
N SER A 4 -13.24 33.27 -49.32
CA SER A 4 -12.37 32.23 -48.78
C SER A 4 -12.01 32.54 -47.33
N ALA A 5 -12.69 31.92 -46.37
CA ALA A 5 -12.26 31.90 -44.98
C ALA A 5 -11.04 30.96 -44.83
N PRO A 6 -9.98 31.35 -44.10
CA PRO A 6 -8.83 30.49 -43.84
C PRO A 6 -9.19 29.35 -42.85
N PRO A 7 -8.51 28.20 -42.92
CA PRO A 7 -8.80 27.07 -42.03
C PRO A 7 -8.47 27.42 -40.58
N VAL A 8 -9.41 27.12 -39.69
CA VAL A 8 -9.28 27.24 -38.24
C VAL A 8 -8.15 26.30 -37.79
N GLN A 9 -7.07 26.88 -37.27
CA GLN A 9 -6.02 26.13 -36.57
C GLN A 9 -6.61 25.63 -35.25
N ASP A 10 -6.83 24.33 -35.14
CA ASP A 10 -7.15 23.68 -33.86
C ASP A 10 -5.98 23.89 -32.90
N LYS A 11 -6.24 24.63 -31.82
CA LYS A 11 -5.31 24.76 -30.69
C LYS A 11 -5.02 23.36 -30.14
N PRO A 12 -3.77 23.04 -29.78
CA PRO A 12 -3.46 21.78 -29.10
C PRO A 12 -4.22 21.76 -27.77
N THR A 13 -5.30 20.97 -27.72
CA THR A 13 -5.97 20.59 -26.49
C THR A 13 -4.92 19.94 -25.60
N ARG A 14 -4.60 20.58 -24.47
CA ARG A 14 -3.71 20.01 -23.44
C ARG A 14 -4.19 18.57 -23.20
N PRO A 15 -3.35 17.55 -23.41
CA PRO A 15 -3.80 16.19 -23.23
C PRO A 15 -4.28 16.03 -21.80
N ASN A 16 -5.49 15.51 -21.63
CA ASN A 16 -5.97 15.09 -20.32
C ASN A 16 -4.96 14.05 -19.79
N LEU A 17 -4.57 14.13 -18.52
CA LEU A 17 -3.65 13.16 -17.93
C LEU A 17 -4.07 11.70 -18.21
N LEU A 18 -5.38 11.44 -18.23
CA LEU A 18 -5.97 10.16 -18.62
C LEU A 18 -5.74 9.80 -20.10
N SER A 19 -5.82 10.76 -21.03
CA SER A 19 -5.53 10.49 -22.44
C SER A 19 -4.03 10.23 -22.64
N SER A 20 -3.16 11.02 -22.01
CA SER A 20 -1.71 10.79 -22.08
C SER A 20 -1.25 9.46 -21.45
N LEU A 21 -1.97 8.95 -20.45
CA LEU A 21 -1.73 7.62 -19.87
C LEU A 21 -2.25 6.50 -20.78
N LEU A 22 -3.39 6.70 -21.46
CA LEU A 22 -3.97 5.75 -22.41
C LEU A 22 -3.25 5.76 -23.78
N ASP A 23 -2.59 6.86 -24.13
CA ASP A 23 -1.79 7.01 -25.35
C ASP A 23 -0.50 6.18 -25.28
N ASN A 24 -0.09 5.74 -24.08
CA ASN A 24 1.00 4.78 -23.96
C ASN A 24 0.50 3.39 -24.41
N PRO A 25 0.96 2.89 -25.58
CA PRO A 25 0.46 1.63 -26.13
C PRO A 25 0.75 0.44 -25.23
N VAL A 26 1.76 0.53 -24.35
CA VAL A 26 2.09 -0.51 -23.37
C VAL A 26 1.01 -0.60 -22.29
N ILE A 27 0.55 0.55 -21.77
CA ILE A 27 -0.49 0.60 -20.73
C ILE A 27 -1.80 0.07 -21.29
N ALA A 28 -2.21 0.55 -22.47
CA ALA A 28 -3.44 0.11 -23.11
C ALA A 28 -3.44 -1.41 -23.40
N LYS A 29 -2.30 -1.96 -23.87
CA LYS A 29 -2.15 -3.40 -24.13
C LYS A 29 -2.24 -4.24 -22.86
N GLU A 30 -1.51 -3.86 -21.81
CA GLU A 30 -1.44 -4.58 -20.54
C GLU A 30 -2.77 -4.51 -19.78
N LEU A 31 -3.39 -3.33 -19.70
CA LEU A 31 -4.67 -3.15 -19.02
C LEU A 31 -5.79 -3.93 -19.74
N LYS A 32 -5.81 -3.86 -21.07
CA LYS A 32 -6.75 -4.67 -21.87
C LYS A 32 -6.46 -6.16 -21.70
N GLY A 33 -5.20 -6.58 -21.58
CA GLY A 33 -4.84 -7.97 -21.27
C GLY A 33 -5.40 -8.45 -19.92
N ARG A 34 -5.35 -7.60 -18.89
CA ARG A 34 -5.83 -7.93 -17.53
C ARG A 34 -7.35 -7.89 -17.39
N MET A 35 -8.01 -7.00 -18.12
CA MET A 35 -9.48 -6.85 -18.09
C MET A 35 -10.20 -7.72 -19.13
N ARG A 36 -9.48 -8.35 -20.07
CA ARG A 36 -10.10 -9.16 -21.13
C ARG A 36 -10.40 -10.57 -20.62
N GLY A 37 -11.68 -10.95 -20.71
CA GLY A 37 -12.16 -12.29 -20.40
C GLY A 37 -12.62 -12.49 -18.96
N ARG A 38 -12.80 -13.76 -18.56
CA ARG A 38 -13.33 -14.12 -17.23
C ARG A 38 -12.33 -13.87 -16.08
N GLN A 39 -11.03 -13.79 -16.36
CA GLN A 39 -9.99 -13.74 -15.33
C GLN A 39 -10.04 -12.46 -14.47
N GLY A 40 -10.18 -11.28 -15.08
CA GLY A 40 -10.31 -10.03 -14.33
C GLY A 40 -11.56 -10.01 -13.45
N PHE A 41 -12.68 -10.51 -13.97
CA PHE A 41 -13.94 -10.61 -13.21
C PHE A 41 -13.84 -11.63 -12.06
N ILE A 42 -13.22 -12.79 -12.30
CA ILE A 42 -12.99 -13.80 -11.26
C ILE A 42 -12.10 -13.22 -10.16
N LEU A 43 -11.00 -12.54 -10.51
CA LEU A 43 -10.10 -11.98 -9.51
C LEU A 43 -10.79 -10.90 -8.67
N LEU A 44 -11.53 -9.99 -9.32
CA LEU A 44 -12.31 -8.96 -8.62
C LEU A 44 -13.37 -9.57 -7.70
N SER A 45 -14.16 -10.52 -8.22
CA SER A 45 -15.21 -11.18 -7.44
C SER A 45 -14.64 -11.98 -6.28
N SER A 46 -13.52 -12.69 -6.49
CA SER A 46 -12.84 -13.45 -5.43
C SER A 46 -12.27 -12.53 -4.35
N TYR A 47 -11.78 -11.35 -4.75
CA TYR A 47 -11.25 -10.33 -3.85
C TYR A 47 -12.35 -9.79 -2.93
N LEU A 48 -13.49 -9.35 -3.49
CA LEU A 48 -14.64 -8.91 -2.68
C LEU A 48 -15.21 -10.04 -1.82
N ALA A 49 -15.30 -11.25 -2.37
CA ALA A 49 -15.83 -12.40 -1.64
C ALA A 49 -14.97 -12.72 -0.41
N LEU A 50 -13.64 -12.66 -0.54
CA LEU A 50 -12.74 -12.89 0.58
C LEU A 50 -12.87 -11.79 1.64
N ILE A 51 -12.92 -10.51 1.24
CA ILE A 51 -13.17 -9.40 2.17
C ILE A 51 -14.50 -9.59 2.91
N SER A 52 -15.58 -9.85 2.17
CA SER A 52 -16.91 -10.05 2.73
C SER A 52 -16.98 -11.26 3.68
N PHE A 53 -16.27 -12.34 3.34
CA PHE A 53 -16.17 -13.53 4.18
C PHE A 53 -15.50 -13.23 5.52
N PHE A 54 -14.35 -12.55 5.52
CA PHE A 54 -13.67 -12.20 6.76
C PHE A 54 -14.46 -11.20 7.60
N ILE A 55 -15.14 -10.22 6.99
CA ILE A 55 -16.05 -9.32 7.71
C ILE A 55 -17.17 -10.12 8.39
N GLY A 56 -17.76 -11.09 7.67
CA GLY A 56 -18.78 -11.97 8.24
C GLY A 56 -18.26 -12.78 9.42
N LEU A 57 -17.03 -13.29 9.35
CA LEU A 57 -16.38 -14.00 10.47
C LEU A 57 -16.14 -13.08 11.68
N VAL A 58 -15.64 -11.88 11.45
CA VAL A 58 -15.40 -10.89 12.52
C VAL A 58 -16.71 -10.47 13.17
N TYR A 59 -17.76 -10.24 12.38
CA TYR A 59 -19.09 -9.93 12.90
C TYR A 59 -19.65 -11.09 13.75
N LEU A 60 -19.50 -12.33 13.28
CA LEU A 60 -19.91 -13.51 14.05
C LEU A 60 -19.13 -13.58 15.37
N PHE A 61 -17.81 -13.41 15.33
CA PHE A 61 -16.96 -13.39 16.51
C PHE A 61 -17.42 -12.35 17.54
N LEU A 62 -17.68 -11.10 17.10
CA LEU A 62 -18.18 -10.03 17.97
C LEU A 62 -19.58 -10.33 18.53
N SER A 63 -20.45 -10.98 17.75
CA SER A 63 -21.81 -11.31 18.20
C SER A 63 -21.86 -12.39 19.28
N VAL A 64 -20.82 -13.25 19.34
CA VAL A 64 -20.68 -14.31 20.36
C VAL A 64 -19.94 -13.78 21.59
N ASP A 65 -19.17 -12.71 21.43
CA ASP A 65 -18.44 -12.06 22.52
C ASP A 65 -19.42 -11.34 23.46
N GLY A 66 -19.82 -12.01 24.54
CA GLY A 66 -20.77 -11.50 25.53
C GLY A 66 -20.29 -10.27 26.31
N SER A 67 -19.07 -9.80 26.08
CA SER A 67 -18.55 -8.54 26.61
C SER A 67 -19.20 -7.31 25.97
N LEU A 68 -19.70 -7.43 24.73
CA LEU A 68 -20.33 -6.35 23.97
C LEU A 68 -21.82 -6.66 23.78
N SER A 69 -22.66 -6.12 24.66
CA SER A 69 -24.11 -6.28 24.53
C SER A 69 -24.67 -5.32 23.48
N ALA A 70 -25.54 -5.83 22.60
CA ALA A 70 -26.23 -5.03 21.58
C ALA A 70 -27.11 -3.89 22.15
N GLY A 71 -27.37 -3.89 23.46
CA GLY A 71 -28.07 -2.81 24.16
C GLY A 71 -27.17 -1.65 24.63
N ASP A 72 -25.85 -1.77 24.50
CA ASP A 72 -24.93 -0.69 24.85
C ASP A 72 -24.95 0.42 23.77
N PRO A 73 -25.18 1.69 24.13
CA PRO A 73 -25.13 2.82 23.20
C PRO A 73 -23.86 2.90 22.34
N GLY A 74 -22.74 2.31 22.78
CA GLY A 74 -21.46 2.27 22.05
C GLY A 74 -21.27 1.07 21.10
N TYR A 75 -22.16 0.07 21.11
CA TYR A 75 -21.96 -1.20 20.41
C TYR A 75 -21.72 -1.03 18.90
N LEU A 76 -22.60 -0.29 18.21
CA LEU A 76 -22.51 -0.08 16.76
C LEU A 76 -21.23 0.66 16.36
N GLN A 77 -20.78 1.60 17.20
CA GLN A 77 -19.54 2.34 16.97
C GLN A 77 -18.32 1.41 17.05
N VAL A 78 -18.26 0.54 18.06
CA VAL A 78 -17.17 -0.44 18.22
C VAL A 78 -17.17 -1.42 17.05
N VAL A 79 -18.34 -1.96 16.67
CA VAL A 79 -18.47 -2.88 15.53
C VAL A 79 -18.01 -2.21 14.23
N GLY A 80 -18.44 -0.97 13.98
CA GLY A 80 -18.00 -0.19 12.82
C GLY A 80 -16.48 -0.03 12.76
N LYS A 81 -15.84 0.32 13.88
CA LYS A 81 -14.38 0.46 14.00
C LYS A 81 -13.64 -0.84 13.69
N VAL A 82 -14.08 -1.95 14.28
CA VAL A 82 -13.43 -3.25 14.10
C VAL A 82 -13.58 -3.74 12.66
N ILE A 83 -14.76 -3.55 12.05
CA ILE A 83 -14.99 -3.89 10.64
C ILE A 83 -14.08 -3.05 9.74
N PHE A 84 -14.01 -1.73 9.94
CA PHE A 84 -13.13 -0.85 9.17
C PHE A 84 -11.67 -1.29 9.24
N SER A 85 -11.18 -1.49 10.47
CA SER A 85 -9.80 -1.94 10.73
C SER A 85 -9.48 -3.26 10.04
N THR A 86 -10.41 -4.22 10.13
CA THR A 86 -10.29 -5.51 9.46
C THR A 86 -10.21 -5.36 7.94
N VAL A 87 -11.04 -4.49 7.35
CA VAL A 87 -11.05 -4.25 5.90
C VAL A 87 -9.73 -3.65 5.45
N VAL A 88 -9.26 -2.58 6.09
CA VAL A 88 -7.99 -1.93 5.75
C VAL A 88 -6.82 -2.90 5.88
N LEU A 89 -6.78 -3.69 6.96
CA LEU A 89 -5.74 -4.70 7.19
C LEU A 89 -5.74 -5.77 6.09
N LEU A 90 -6.92 -6.30 5.72
CA LEU A 90 -7.05 -7.30 4.67
C LEU A 90 -6.67 -6.75 3.30
N GLU A 91 -7.10 -5.54 2.98
CA GLU A 91 -6.75 -4.88 1.72
C GLU A 91 -5.24 -4.68 1.61
N LEU A 92 -4.60 -4.21 2.68
CA LEU A 92 -3.16 -4.05 2.74
C LEU A 92 -2.44 -5.39 2.54
N LEU A 93 -2.88 -6.45 3.22
CA LEU A 93 -2.32 -7.79 3.09
C LEU A 93 -2.47 -8.30 1.66
N MET A 94 -3.67 -8.21 1.09
CA MET A 94 -3.94 -8.62 -0.30
C MET A 94 -3.08 -7.84 -1.30
N VAL A 95 -2.98 -6.52 -1.16
CA VAL A 95 -2.15 -5.68 -2.02
C VAL A 95 -0.66 -6.08 -1.90
N SER A 96 -0.19 -6.42 -0.69
CA SER A 96 1.18 -6.88 -0.49
C SER A 96 1.50 -8.19 -1.23
N PHE A 97 0.50 -9.04 -1.46
CA PHE A 97 0.66 -10.28 -2.23
C PHE A 97 0.45 -10.08 -3.73
N ILE A 98 -0.59 -9.33 -4.11
CA ILE A 98 -1.00 -9.14 -5.50
C ILE A 98 -0.03 -8.19 -6.23
N GLY A 99 0.46 -7.13 -5.56
CA GLY A 99 1.36 -6.15 -6.17
C GLY A 99 2.62 -6.77 -6.78
N PRO A 100 3.40 -7.55 -6.01
CA PRO A 100 4.55 -8.28 -6.53
C PRO A 100 4.17 -9.35 -7.53
N ALA A 101 3.06 -10.08 -7.35
CA ALA A 101 2.59 -11.07 -8.32
C ALA A 101 2.43 -10.48 -9.72
N LEU A 102 1.95 -9.24 -9.80
CA LEU A 102 1.68 -8.54 -11.04
C LEU A 102 2.91 -7.84 -11.66
N THR A 103 3.99 -7.67 -10.90
CA THR A 103 5.16 -6.86 -11.29
C THR A 103 6.49 -7.61 -11.29
N SER A 104 6.64 -8.68 -10.49
CA SER A 104 7.85 -9.51 -10.42
C SER A 104 8.18 -10.18 -11.76
N GLY A 105 7.16 -10.53 -12.54
CA GLY A 105 7.31 -11.08 -13.89
C GLY A 105 7.42 -10.04 -14.99
N ALA A 106 7.28 -8.74 -14.69
CA ALA A 106 7.01 -7.74 -15.73
C ALA A 106 8.17 -7.59 -16.73
N ILE A 107 9.42 -7.57 -16.28
CA ILE A 107 10.62 -7.46 -17.13
C ILE A 107 11.28 -8.83 -17.31
N SER A 108 11.39 -9.60 -16.23
CA SER A 108 12.02 -10.93 -16.25
C SER A 108 11.33 -11.91 -17.22
N SER A 109 10.01 -11.80 -17.45
CA SER A 109 9.32 -12.64 -18.44
C SER A 109 9.67 -12.29 -19.88
N GLU A 110 10.01 -11.04 -20.17
CA GLU A 110 10.44 -10.62 -21.51
C GLU A 110 11.86 -11.09 -21.81
N ARG A 111 12.73 -11.12 -20.79
CA ARG A 111 14.08 -11.69 -20.85
C ARG A 111 14.03 -13.20 -21.05
N GLU A 112 13.19 -13.90 -20.30
CA GLU A 112 13.02 -15.35 -20.41
C GLU A 112 12.50 -15.77 -21.79
N ARG A 113 11.63 -14.95 -22.40
CA ARG A 113 11.10 -15.16 -23.77
C ARG A 113 12.03 -14.66 -24.88
N GLN A 114 13.21 -14.13 -24.57
CA GLN A 114 14.16 -13.56 -25.54
C GLN A 114 13.55 -12.43 -26.39
N THR A 115 12.55 -11.73 -25.84
CA THR A 115 11.89 -10.59 -26.51
C THR A 115 12.47 -9.24 -26.06
N PHE A 116 13.25 -9.24 -24.98
CA PHE A 116 13.84 -8.03 -24.40
C PHE A 116 14.81 -7.32 -25.36
N ASP A 117 15.63 -8.07 -26.10
CA ASP A 117 16.56 -7.50 -27.09
C ASP A 117 15.82 -6.89 -28.29
N LEU A 118 14.70 -7.50 -28.70
CA LEU A 118 13.80 -6.94 -29.72
C LEU A 118 13.13 -5.65 -29.22
N LEU A 119 12.75 -5.59 -27.95
CA LEU A 119 12.20 -4.39 -27.32
C LEU A 119 13.25 -3.26 -27.22
N ARG A 120 14.53 -3.58 -26.95
CA ARG A 120 15.62 -2.59 -26.92
C ARG A 120 16.00 -2.05 -28.29
N THR A 121 15.79 -2.81 -29.37
CA THR A 121 16.00 -2.34 -30.75
C THR A 121 14.85 -1.49 -31.26
N SER A 122 13.69 -1.53 -30.60
CA SER A 122 12.60 -0.57 -30.84
C SER A 122 12.92 0.80 -30.24
N LEU A 123 12.30 1.87 -30.75
CA LEU A 123 12.48 3.26 -30.28
C LEU A 123 11.93 3.53 -28.86
N LEU A 124 11.66 2.48 -28.07
CA LEU A 124 11.10 2.60 -26.73
C LEU A 124 12.22 2.83 -25.70
N SER A 125 12.13 3.94 -24.95
CA SER A 125 13.07 4.19 -23.84
C SER A 125 12.84 3.22 -22.67
N GLY A 126 13.92 2.81 -22.00
CA GLY A 126 13.83 1.90 -20.85
C GLY A 126 12.98 2.47 -19.70
N SER A 127 12.95 3.80 -19.53
CA SER A 127 12.05 4.47 -18.59
C SER A 127 10.58 4.32 -18.99
N ALA A 128 10.23 4.50 -20.26
CA ALA A 128 8.86 4.30 -20.75
C ALA A 128 8.38 2.86 -20.57
N LEU A 129 9.27 1.88 -20.71
CA LEU A 129 8.98 0.47 -20.43
C LEU A 129 8.65 0.25 -18.94
N VAL A 130 9.50 0.74 -18.04
CA VAL A 130 9.33 0.60 -16.58
C VAL A 130 8.02 1.27 -16.13
N PHE A 131 7.79 2.52 -16.53
CA PHE A 131 6.56 3.23 -16.18
C PHE A 131 5.31 2.61 -16.79
N GLY A 132 5.37 2.09 -18.03
CA GLY A 132 4.24 1.41 -18.66
C GLY A 132 3.83 0.14 -17.90
N LYS A 133 4.82 -0.67 -17.49
CA LYS A 133 4.59 -1.90 -16.71
C LYS A 133 4.14 -1.62 -15.28
N LEU A 134 4.73 -0.61 -14.63
CA LEU A 134 4.32 -0.21 -13.29
C LEU A 134 2.88 0.34 -13.30
N SER A 135 2.57 1.25 -14.23
CA SER A 135 1.27 1.92 -14.28
C SER A 135 0.14 0.93 -14.57
N SER A 136 0.35 -0.06 -15.44
CA SER A 136 -0.67 -1.07 -15.71
C SER A 136 -0.97 -1.94 -14.47
N ALA A 137 0.03 -2.22 -13.64
CA ALA A 137 -0.16 -2.90 -12.36
C ALA A 137 -0.84 -2.03 -11.31
N VAL A 138 -0.39 -0.79 -11.15
CA VAL A 138 -0.96 0.16 -10.20
C VAL A 138 -2.42 0.45 -10.53
N VAL A 139 -2.78 0.73 -11.79
CA VAL A 139 -4.18 0.98 -12.18
C VAL A 139 -5.09 -0.20 -11.83
N PHE A 140 -4.61 -1.43 -12.05
CA PHE A 140 -5.37 -2.62 -11.70
C PHE A 140 -5.55 -2.78 -10.18
N LEU A 141 -4.51 -2.51 -9.38
CA LEU A 141 -4.59 -2.55 -7.93
C LEU A 141 -5.46 -1.42 -7.36
N LEU A 142 -5.40 -0.23 -7.95
CA LEU A 142 -6.30 0.88 -7.60
C LEU A 142 -7.75 0.49 -7.86
N LEU A 143 -8.05 -0.21 -8.97
CA LEU A 143 -9.40 -0.72 -9.25
C LEU A 143 -9.88 -1.66 -8.12
N LEU A 144 -9.01 -2.54 -7.59
CA LEU A 144 -9.36 -3.38 -6.43
C LEU A 144 -9.74 -2.54 -5.21
N ILE A 145 -8.93 -1.53 -4.86
CA ILE A 145 -9.22 -0.59 -3.75
C ILE A 145 -10.55 0.13 -3.99
N PHE A 146 -10.76 0.70 -5.18
CA PHE A 146 -12.01 1.38 -5.55
C PHE A 146 -13.24 0.49 -5.37
N THR A 147 -13.09 -0.80 -5.61
CA THR A 147 -14.20 -1.75 -5.50
C THR A 147 -14.50 -2.11 -4.05
N ALA A 148 -13.55 -1.94 -3.14
CA ALA A 148 -13.74 -2.16 -1.70
C ALA A 148 -14.25 -0.92 -0.95
N ILE A 149 -14.21 0.28 -1.56
CA ILE A 149 -14.77 1.52 -0.98
C ILE A 149 -16.22 1.37 -0.48
N PRO A 150 -17.16 0.73 -1.20
CA PRO A 150 -18.53 0.54 -0.70
C PRO A 150 -18.58 -0.27 0.60
N VAL A 151 -17.68 -1.27 0.73
CA VAL A 151 -17.57 -2.11 1.92
C VAL A 151 -17.01 -1.28 3.08
N GLN A 152 -15.98 -0.47 2.85
CA GLN A 152 -15.48 0.48 3.85
C GLN A 152 -16.55 1.51 4.24
N SER A 153 -17.36 1.98 3.29
CA SER A 153 -18.42 2.97 3.55
C SER A 153 -19.49 2.44 4.52
N MET A 154 -19.73 1.13 4.56
CA MET A 154 -20.65 0.54 5.55
C MET A 154 -20.18 0.77 6.99
N SER A 155 -18.87 0.75 7.24
CA SER A 155 -18.30 1.02 8.56
C SER A 155 -18.49 2.48 9.01
N PHE A 156 -18.48 3.42 8.06
CA PHE A 156 -18.79 4.82 8.27
C PHE A 156 -20.27 5.01 8.69
N PHE A 157 -21.20 4.31 8.04
CA PHE A 157 -22.63 4.36 8.39
C PHE A 157 -22.93 3.81 9.79
N LEU A 158 -22.12 2.88 10.31
CA LEU A 158 -22.23 2.37 11.67
C LEU A 158 -21.75 3.39 12.73
N GLY A 159 -21.28 4.57 12.32
CA GLY A 159 -20.80 5.62 13.21
C GLY A 159 -19.43 5.32 13.85
N GLY A 160 -18.72 4.30 13.34
CA GLY A 160 -17.44 3.86 13.87
C GLY A 160 -16.28 4.79 13.54
N VAL A 161 -16.27 5.34 12.33
CA VAL A 161 -15.06 5.92 11.69
C VAL A 161 -15.39 7.26 11.05
N GLY A 162 -14.46 8.22 11.15
CA GLY A 162 -14.60 9.55 10.55
C GLY A 162 -14.23 9.59 9.06
N MET A 163 -14.75 10.59 8.32
CA MET A 163 -14.43 10.77 6.89
C MET A 163 -12.92 11.00 6.65
N ALA A 164 -12.25 11.70 7.58
CA ALA A 164 -10.81 11.92 7.51
C ALA A 164 -10.01 10.63 7.67
N GLU A 165 -10.46 9.73 8.55
CA GLU A 165 -9.80 8.43 8.80
C GLU A 165 -9.89 7.53 7.57
N MET A 166 -11.05 7.51 6.91
CA MET A 166 -11.25 6.82 5.64
C MET A 166 -10.35 7.39 4.53
N ALA A 167 -10.20 8.71 4.45
CA ALA A 167 -9.31 9.33 3.46
C ALA A 167 -7.83 8.97 3.73
N ILE A 168 -7.41 8.93 5.00
CA ILE A 168 -6.06 8.57 5.41
C ILE A 168 -5.78 7.08 5.11
N SER A 169 -6.73 6.18 5.37
CA SER A 169 -6.55 4.74 5.09
C SER A 169 -6.40 4.48 3.58
N ILE A 170 -7.23 5.13 2.75
CA ILE A 170 -7.11 5.07 1.29
C ILE A 170 -5.75 5.60 0.84
N LEU A 171 -5.28 6.72 1.38
CA LEU A 171 -3.96 7.27 1.07
C LEU A 171 -2.84 6.27 1.40
N MET A 172 -2.88 5.65 2.59
CA MET A 172 -1.90 4.64 2.98
C MET A 172 -1.91 3.45 2.01
N LEU A 173 -3.10 2.92 1.68
CA LEU A 173 -3.25 1.81 0.74
C LEU A 173 -2.70 2.14 -0.66
N VAL A 174 -2.96 3.35 -1.16
CA VAL A 174 -2.41 3.82 -2.44
C VAL A 174 -0.88 3.84 -2.38
N VAL A 175 -0.29 4.38 -1.32
CA VAL A 175 1.17 4.37 -1.15
C VAL A 175 1.72 2.94 -1.07
N SER A 176 1.03 2.04 -0.38
CA SER A 176 1.39 0.62 -0.33
C SER A 176 1.37 -0.03 -1.72
N VAL A 177 0.35 0.26 -2.54
CA VAL A 177 0.24 -0.23 -3.93
C VAL A 177 1.47 0.15 -4.73
N PHE A 178 1.88 1.41 -4.66
CA PHE A 178 3.08 1.90 -5.35
C PHE A 178 4.34 1.19 -4.85
N PHE A 179 4.51 1.08 -3.53
CA PHE A 179 5.67 0.46 -2.92
C PHE A 179 5.82 -1.02 -3.29
N PHE A 180 4.78 -1.84 -3.09
CA PHE A 180 4.84 -3.27 -3.37
C PHE A 180 4.98 -3.56 -4.87
N SER A 181 4.35 -2.75 -5.73
CA SER A 181 4.50 -2.84 -7.18
C SER A 181 5.91 -2.46 -7.64
N ALA A 182 6.50 -1.40 -7.06
CA ALA A 182 7.87 -0.99 -7.36
C ALA A 182 8.90 -2.02 -6.87
N LEU A 183 8.65 -2.64 -5.70
CA LEU A 183 9.51 -3.69 -5.15
C LEU A 183 9.52 -4.93 -6.05
N GLY A 184 8.35 -5.41 -6.50
CA GLY A 184 8.29 -6.52 -7.45
C GLY A 184 8.98 -6.19 -8.78
N LEU A 185 8.75 -4.99 -9.31
CA LEU A 185 9.40 -4.53 -10.54
C LEU A 185 10.92 -4.42 -10.41
N PHE A 186 11.42 -4.01 -9.25
CA PHE A 186 12.85 -3.92 -8.96
C PHE A 186 13.53 -5.30 -9.09
N PHE A 187 13.02 -6.33 -8.43
CA PHE A 187 13.56 -7.68 -8.58
C PHE A 187 13.38 -8.23 -10.01
N SER A 188 12.30 -7.83 -10.70
CA SER A 188 12.09 -8.16 -12.11
C SER A 188 13.16 -7.59 -13.02
N SER A 189 13.61 -6.36 -12.75
CA SER A 189 14.65 -5.69 -13.53
C SER A 189 16.05 -6.27 -13.29
N PHE A 190 16.27 -6.81 -12.09
CA PHE A 190 17.56 -7.36 -11.66
C PHE A 190 17.78 -8.80 -12.12
N THR A 191 16.71 -9.59 -12.27
CA THR A 191 16.79 -11.04 -12.50
C THR A 191 16.43 -11.44 -13.93
N ASN A 192 17.02 -12.54 -14.41
CA ASN A 192 16.80 -13.04 -15.78
C ASN A 192 15.73 -14.15 -15.85
N ARG A 193 15.32 -14.72 -14.71
CA ARG A 193 14.31 -15.77 -14.62
C ARG A 193 13.11 -15.29 -13.80
N THR A 194 11.90 -15.49 -14.31
CA THR A 194 10.67 -15.05 -13.65
C THR A 194 10.47 -15.66 -12.28
N LEU A 195 10.75 -16.96 -12.12
CA LEU A 195 10.64 -17.65 -10.84
C LEU A 195 11.55 -17.04 -9.76
N VAL A 196 12.80 -16.73 -10.12
CA VAL A 196 13.76 -16.12 -9.17
C VAL A 196 13.27 -14.73 -8.77
N SER A 197 12.80 -13.93 -9.73
CA SER A 197 12.22 -12.61 -9.45
C SER A 197 11.07 -12.67 -8.44
N THR A 198 10.13 -13.58 -8.67
CA THR A 198 8.93 -13.73 -7.85
C THR A 198 9.28 -14.19 -6.45
N VAL A 199 10.15 -15.20 -6.31
CA VAL A 199 10.59 -15.68 -5.00
C VAL A 199 11.37 -14.60 -4.25
N SER A 200 12.28 -13.87 -4.91
CA SER A 200 13.02 -12.78 -4.28
C SER A 200 12.12 -11.63 -3.84
N SER A 201 11.09 -11.29 -4.62
CA SER A 201 10.13 -10.24 -4.25
C SER A 201 9.35 -10.62 -2.99
N TYR A 202 8.83 -11.86 -2.94
CA TYR A 202 8.12 -12.35 -1.75
C TYR A 202 9.04 -12.53 -0.55
N ALA A 203 10.26 -13.02 -0.76
CA ALA A 203 11.25 -13.16 0.30
C ALA A 203 11.61 -11.80 0.90
N ALA A 204 11.78 -10.75 0.08
CA ALA A 204 12.06 -9.41 0.56
C ALA A 204 10.89 -8.83 1.39
N ILE A 205 9.66 -9.05 0.95
CA ILE A 205 8.46 -8.61 1.68
C ILE A 205 8.33 -9.35 3.00
N MET A 206 8.41 -10.69 2.98
CA MET A 206 8.33 -11.51 4.18
C MET A 206 9.45 -11.19 5.17
N LEU A 207 10.67 -11.04 4.69
CA LEU A 207 11.81 -10.65 5.52
C LEU A 207 11.59 -9.27 6.14
N SER A 208 11.08 -8.30 5.38
CA SER A 208 10.72 -6.97 5.90
C SER A 208 9.53 -6.99 6.87
N PHE A 209 8.69 -8.02 6.88
CA PHE A 209 7.68 -8.16 7.92
C PHE A 209 8.29 -8.78 9.18
N ILE A 210 9.02 -9.89 9.02
CA ILE A 210 9.60 -10.66 10.12
C ILE A 210 10.67 -9.85 10.88
N VAL A 211 11.59 -9.20 10.15
CA VAL A 211 12.69 -8.43 10.76
C VAL A 211 12.14 -7.28 11.61
N GLN A 212 11.19 -6.52 11.07
CA GLN A 212 10.57 -5.42 11.81
C GLN A 212 9.80 -5.90 13.04
N VAL A 213 9.04 -7.01 12.94
CA VAL A 213 8.35 -7.61 14.10
C VAL A 213 9.35 -8.10 15.14
N LEU A 214 10.44 -8.73 14.73
CA LEU A 214 11.47 -9.24 15.64
C LEU A 214 12.18 -8.09 16.38
N ILE A 215 12.56 -7.03 15.67
CA ILE A 215 13.16 -5.83 16.27
C ILE A 215 12.20 -5.21 17.27
N PHE A 216 10.91 -5.15 16.94
CA PHE A 216 9.89 -4.63 17.84
C PHE A 216 9.74 -5.46 19.13
N ILE A 217 9.64 -6.79 19.01
CA ILE A 217 9.59 -7.69 20.18
C ILE A 217 10.84 -7.53 21.04
N LEU A 218 12.03 -7.49 20.42
CA LEU A 218 13.29 -7.29 21.11
C LEU A 218 13.29 -5.98 21.90
N LEU A 219 12.75 -4.90 21.32
CA LEU A 219 12.70 -3.59 21.95
C LEU A 219 11.71 -3.54 23.11
N ILE A 220 10.53 -4.18 23.02
CA ILE A 220 9.62 -4.33 24.16
C ILE A 220 10.29 -5.10 25.30
N VAL A 221 10.90 -6.24 24.99
CA VAL A 221 11.57 -7.08 26.00
C VAL A 221 12.71 -6.32 26.66
N PHE A 222 13.52 -5.62 25.87
CA PHE A 222 14.59 -4.77 26.36
C PHE A 222 14.04 -3.69 27.29
N THR A 223 12.98 -2.99 26.89
CA THR A 223 12.35 -1.95 27.72
C THR A 223 11.80 -2.51 29.02
N GLY A 224 11.14 -3.68 29.00
CA GLY A 224 10.63 -4.33 30.22
C GLY A 224 11.72 -4.72 31.21
N ILE A 225 12.88 -5.18 30.71
CA ILE A 225 14.06 -5.47 31.55
C ILE A 225 14.62 -4.18 32.17
N LEU A 226 14.68 -3.11 31.37
CA LEU A 226 15.18 -1.81 31.78
C LEU A 226 14.30 -1.12 32.82
N ASP A 227 12.99 -1.27 32.71
CA ASP A 227 12.01 -0.74 33.67
C ASP A 227 12.07 -1.53 35.00
N SER A 228 12.15 -2.86 34.93
CA SER A 228 12.30 -3.75 36.09
C SER A 228 13.58 -3.49 36.90
N SER A 229 14.62 -2.95 36.26
CA SER A 229 15.90 -2.65 36.88
C SER A 229 16.01 -1.22 37.42
N ASN A 230 14.96 -0.40 37.29
CA ASN A 230 14.93 1.03 37.67
C ASN A 230 16.05 1.87 37.04
N ILE A 231 16.70 1.39 35.97
CA ILE A 231 17.86 2.06 35.36
C ILE A 231 17.43 3.33 34.58
N PHE A 232 16.16 3.43 34.21
CA PHE A 232 15.66 4.42 33.25
C PHE A 232 14.44 5.23 33.73
N GLN A 233 14.42 5.67 34.99
CA GLN A 233 13.35 6.54 35.55
C GLN A 233 13.39 8.00 35.06
N THR A 234 14.27 8.36 34.12
CA THR A 234 14.30 9.72 33.57
C THR A 234 13.28 9.88 32.45
N SER A 235 12.53 10.99 32.44
CA SER A 235 11.61 11.33 31.35
C SER A 235 12.29 11.32 29.97
N VAL A 236 13.60 11.57 29.89
CA VAL A 236 14.37 11.54 28.64
C VAL A 236 14.43 10.14 28.04
N THR A 237 14.64 9.10 28.86
CA THR A 237 14.86 7.74 28.37
C THR A 237 13.56 7.08 27.94
N GLU A 238 12.46 7.39 28.63
CA GLU A 238 11.10 7.05 28.21
C GLU A 238 10.76 7.70 26.86
N ASN A 239 11.07 8.99 26.68
CA ASN A 239 10.82 9.70 25.42
C ASN A 239 11.66 9.12 24.26
N ILE A 240 12.95 8.83 24.46
CA ILE A 240 13.80 8.21 23.41
C ILE A 240 13.25 6.85 22.98
N MET A 241 12.83 6.03 23.94
CA MET A 241 12.28 4.71 23.64
C MET A 241 10.96 4.82 22.88
N ASN A 242 10.07 5.71 23.32
CA ASN A 242 8.81 5.98 22.63
C ASN A 242 9.05 6.46 21.19
N VAL A 243 9.95 7.42 20.95
CA VAL A 243 10.30 7.88 19.58
C VAL A 243 10.83 6.73 18.72
N THR A 244 11.73 5.92 19.27
CA THR A 244 12.35 4.79 18.53
C THR A 244 11.29 3.77 18.12
N THR A 245 10.41 3.40 19.06
CA THR A 245 9.31 2.48 18.82
C THR A 245 8.31 3.04 17.81
N TRP A 246 8.03 4.35 17.91
CA TRP A 246 7.14 5.06 16.99
C TRP A 246 7.60 4.98 15.54
N PHE A 247 8.89 5.20 15.32
CA PHE A 247 9.49 5.12 14.00
C PHE A 247 9.44 3.69 13.44
N LEU A 248 9.70 2.68 14.29
CA LEU A 248 9.63 1.28 13.91
C LEU A 248 8.20 0.85 13.52
N PHE A 249 7.19 1.25 14.30
CA PHE A 249 5.78 1.00 13.97
C PHE A 249 5.39 1.63 12.64
N SER A 250 5.77 2.89 12.44
CA SER A 250 5.41 3.64 11.24
C SER A 250 6.06 3.09 9.97
N THR A 251 7.18 2.37 10.09
CA THR A 251 7.90 1.81 8.94
C THR A 251 7.28 0.50 8.45
N ASN A 252 6.60 -0.26 9.32
CA ASN A 252 5.97 -1.51 8.92
C ASN A 252 4.51 -1.24 8.50
N PRO A 253 4.11 -1.59 7.26
CA PRO A 253 2.76 -1.31 6.78
C PRO A 253 1.64 -1.90 7.66
N LEU A 254 1.82 -3.13 8.18
CA LEU A 254 0.80 -3.78 9.00
C LEU A 254 0.68 -3.08 10.37
N PHE A 255 1.81 -2.79 11.02
CA PHE A 255 1.78 -2.06 12.29
C PHE A 255 1.28 -0.63 12.11
N ALA A 256 1.70 0.07 11.06
CA ALA A 256 1.25 1.43 10.79
C ALA A 256 -0.27 1.51 10.64
N ALA A 257 -0.90 0.54 9.96
CA ALA A 257 -2.35 0.47 9.85
C ALA A 257 -3.02 0.25 11.22
N VAL A 258 -2.62 -0.80 11.94
CA VAL A 258 -3.21 -1.17 13.24
C VAL A 258 -3.00 -0.09 14.29
N VAL A 259 -1.79 0.48 14.38
CA VAL A 259 -1.44 1.49 15.39
C VAL A 259 -2.07 2.84 15.05
N SER A 260 -2.11 3.24 13.77
CA SER A 260 -2.82 4.47 13.39
C SER A 260 -4.30 4.38 13.77
N GLU A 261 -4.93 3.24 13.52
CA GLU A 261 -6.33 3.02 13.91
C GLU A 261 -6.51 3.00 15.43
N ALA A 262 -5.62 2.33 16.17
CA ALA A 262 -5.68 2.33 17.64
C ALA A 262 -5.58 3.74 18.24
N ILE A 263 -4.74 4.61 17.67
CA ILE A 263 -4.58 6.00 18.13
C ILE A 263 -5.77 6.87 17.74
N LEU A 264 -6.32 6.68 16.54
CA LEU A 264 -7.54 7.35 16.12
C LEU A 264 -8.72 6.99 17.03
N ILE A 265 -8.73 5.76 17.54
CA ILE A 265 -9.71 5.31 18.54
C ILE A 265 -9.50 5.99 19.90
N SER A 266 -8.25 6.20 20.34
CA SER A 266 -7.95 6.67 21.70
C SER A 266 -7.88 8.19 21.86
N ASP A 267 -7.21 8.91 20.93
CA ASP A 267 -6.88 10.33 21.09
C ASP A 267 -7.69 11.27 20.17
N GLN A 268 -8.44 10.74 19.19
CA GLN A 268 -9.14 11.51 18.14
C GLN A 268 -8.27 12.55 17.41
N SER A 269 -6.94 12.42 17.50
CA SER A 269 -5.98 13.36 16.93
C SER A 269 -5.48 12.85 15.58
N LEU A 270 -5.76 13.57 14.50
CA LEU A 270 -5.43 13.13 13.13
C LEU A 270 -3.94 13.28 12.76
N PHE A 271 -3.28 14.31 13.29
CA PHE A 271 -1.96 14.74 12.80
C PHE A 271 -0.84 14.60 13.84
N MET A 272 -1.14 14.91 15.09
CA MET A 272 -0.15 14.97 16.16
C MET A 272 -0.71 14.25 17.37
N THR A 273 0.05 13.32 17.94
CA THR A 273 -0.33 12.58 19.13
C THR A 273 0.75 12.68 20.20
N SER A 274 0.31 12.75 21.45
CA SER A 274 1.17 12.71 22.63
C SER A 274 1.11 11.36 23.35
N SER A 275 0.32 10.40 22.85
CA SER A 275 0.30 9.03 23.37
C SER A 275 1.47 8.23 22.81
N GLY A 276 2.40 7.87 23.69
CA GLY A 276 3.44 6.88 23.41
C GLY A 276 3.03 5.51 23.92
N MET A 277 3.65 4.46 23.38
CA MET A 277 3.39 3.08 23.81
C MET A 277 3.79 2.84 25.27
N PHE A 278 4.81 3.54 25.75
CA PHE A 278 5.39 3.40 27.09
C PHE A 278 5.01 4.55 28.04
N GLY A 279 4.07 5.42 27.65
CA GLY A 279 3.60 6.54 28.45
C GLY A 279 3.27 7.79 27.62
N THR A 280 2.77 8.84 28.27
CA THR A 280 2.49 10.13 27.60
C THR A 280 3.77 10.89 27.37
N MET A 281 4.03 11.26 26.11
CA MET A 281 5.23 12.00 25.73
C MET A 281 5.10 13.48 26.08
N SER A 282 6.23 14.09 26.45
CA SER A 282 6.30 15.52 26.79
C SER A 282 6.13 16.45 25.58
N PHE A 283 6.32 15.93 24.37
CA PHE A 283 6.13 16.63 23.11
C PHE A 283 5.29 15.77 22.16
N PRO A 284 4.47 16.39 21.29
CA PRO A 284 3.64 15.65 20.35
C PRO A 284 4.48 15.13 19.17
N LEU A 285 4.21 13.91 18.74
CA LEU A 285 4.79 13.27 17.55
C LEU A 285 3.81 13.27 16.38
N PRO A 286 4.31 13.34 15.12
CA PRO A 286 3.48 13.11 13.95
C PRO A 286 2.81 11.73 14.00
N SER A 287 1.56 11.67 13.56
CA SER A 287 0.81 10.42 13.45
C SER A 287 1.52 9.41 12.53
N PRO A 288 1.37 8.09 12.78
CA PRO A 288 2.16 7.08 12.09
C PRO A 288 1.95 7.05 10.57
N TRP A 289 0.75 7.43 10.10
CA TRP A 289 0.44 7.49 8.66
C TRP A 289 1.30 8.50 7.89
N ILE A 290 1.73 9.60 8.52
CA ILE A 290 2.59 10.62 7.89
C ILE A 290 3.99 10.06 7.67
N ILE A 291 4.55 9.44 8.71
CA ILE A 291 5.89 8.83 8.64
C ILE A 291 5.86 7.66 7.65
N TYR A 292 4.81 6.83 7.70
CA TYR A 292 4.58 5.72 6.77
C TYR A 292 4.57 6.19 5.31
N THR A 293 3.74 7.18 4.99
CA THR A 293 3.59 7.69 3.61
C THR A 293 4.88 8.31 3.09
N ALA A 294 5.55 9.14 3.90
CA ALA A 294 6.82 9.77 3.51
C ALA A 294 7.93 8.73 3.25
N PHE A 295 8.11 7.78 4.18
CA PHE A 295 9.12 6.74 4.06
C PHE A 295 8.90 5.86 2.82
N HIS A 296 7.67 5.37 2.63
CA HIS A 296 7.36 4.49 1.50
C HIS A 296 7.38 5.23 0.16
N ALA A 297 7.02 6.51 0.11
CA ALA A 297 7.15 7.32 -1.10
C ALA A 297 8.61 7.46 -1.52
N VAL A 298 9.52 7.75 -0.57
CA VAL A 298 10.97 7.82 -0.84
C VAL A 298 11.51 6.47 -1.30
N MET A 299 11.16 5.39 -0.59
CA MET A 299 11.60 4.03 -0.97
C MET A 299 11.08 3.62 -2.34
N THR A 300 9.83 3.95 -2.66
CA THR A 300 9.24 3.71 -3.99
C THR A 300 10.04 4.44 -5.07
N ALA A 301 10.32 5.73 -4.87
CA ALA A 301 11.09 6.52 -5.83
C ALA A 301 12.50 5.94 -6.06
N LEU A 302 13.16 5.49 -4.99
CA LEU A 302 14.47 4.83 -5.05
C LEU A 302 14.39 3.50 -5.84
N LEU A 303 13.39 2.66 -5.55
CA LEU A 303 13.20 1.38 -6.25
C LEU A 303 12.93 1.57 -7.74
N ILE A 304 12.11 2.56 -8.11
CA ILE A 304 11.85 2.90 -9.52
C ILE A 304 13.13 3.40 -10.19
N ALA A 305 13.88 4.31 -9.55
CA ALA A 305 15.13 4.82 -10.11
C ALA A 305 16.17 3.71 -10.33
N LEU A 306 16.30 2.79 -9.37
CA LEU A 306 17.16 1.61 -9.51
C LEU A 306 16.68 0.70 -10.64
N SER A 307 15.38 0.45 -10.75
CA SER A 307 14.78 -0.36 -11.83
C SER A 307 15.12 0.19 -13.21
N ILE A 308 14.97 1.51 -13.40
CA ILE A 308 15.34 2.19 -14.66
C ILE A 308 16.83 2.03 -14.94
N ARG A 309 17.68 2.19 -13.93
CA ARG A 309 19.13 2.04 -14.08
C ARG A 309 19.51 0.61 -14.49
N PHE A 310 18.86 -0.41 -13.95
CA PHE A 310 19.12 -1.81 -14.31
C PHE A 310 18.63 -2.15 -15.72
N VAL A 311 17.48 -1.63 -16.14
CA VAL A 311 16.97 -1.83 -17.51
C VAL A 311 17.86 -1.17 -18.56
N ASN A 312 18.47 -0.02 -18.25
CA ASN A 312 19.32 0.71 -19.19
C ASN A 312 20.76 0.18 -19.29
N ARG A 313 21.19 -0.69 -18.37
CA ARG A 313 22.54 -1.26 -18.44
C ARG A 313 22.60 -2.26 -19.62
N PRO A 314 23.63 -2.20 -20.48
CA PRO A 314 23.88 -3.29 -21.42
C PRO A 314 24.20 -4.54 -20.60
N ASP A 315 23.45 -5.62 -20.85
CA ASP A 315 23.70 -6.92 -20.22
C ASP A 315 25.15 -7.36 -20.51
N ARG A 316 25.81 -7.88 -19.47
CA ARG A 316 27.16 -8.44 -19.52
C ARG A 316 27.13 -9.86 -20.07
#